data_AF-A0A1B6KK45-F1
#
_entry.id   AF-A0A1B6KK45-F1
#
_cell.length_a   1.000
_cell.length_b   1.000
_cell.length_c   1.000
_cell.angle_alpha   90.00
_cell.angle_beta   90.00
_cell.angle_gamma   90.00
#
_symmetry.space_group_name_H-M   'P 1'
#
loop_
_entity.id
_entity.type
_entity.pdbx_description
1 polymer ?
#
loop_
_entity_poly.entity_id
_entity_poly.type
_entity_poly.pdbx_seq_one_letter_code
_entity_poly.pdbx_strand_id
1 'polypeptide(L)'
;MWCLVSQPNSVIIEVEVDPKAKGQECLEKVCSCLGISNESDYFGLKYHSVKAPDVWLNLRNPIERQGVAGVPPYRFCLRVKFWVPPHLLLQDTTRHQFYLHARLDLLEGRLKVESAETGSRLVALIAQAEC
;
A
#
# COMPACT_ATOMS: atom_id res chain seq x y z
N MET A 1 16.43 1.17 -12.44
CA MET A 1 16.54 1.57 -11.02
C MET A 1 15.61 0.72 -10.20
N TRP A 2 16.14 0.03 -9.18
CA TRP A 2 15.36 -0.90 -8.36
C TRP A 2 14.57 -0.20 -7.25
N CYS A 3 13.34 -0.63 -7.06
CA CYS A 3 12.45 -0.22 -5.98
C CYS A 3 11.88 -1.47 -5.29
N LEU A 4 11.99 -1.51 -3.96
CA LEU A 4 11.45 -2.54 -3.09
C LEU A 4 10.17 -2.01 -2.45
N VAL A 5 9.03 -2.58 -2.81
CA VAL A 5 7.73 -2.11 -2.36
C VAL A 5 7.11 -3.13 -1.41
N SER A 6 7.00 -2.77 -0.13
CA SER A 6 6.36 -3.62 0.88
C SER A 6 4.84 -3.48 0.84
N GLN A 7 4.18 -4.62 0.76
CA GLN A 7 2.73 -4.73 0.93
C GLN A 7 2.34 -4.64 2.42
N PRO A 8 1.05 -4.46 2.76
CA PRO A 8 0.61 -4.45 4.15
C PRO A 8 0.79 -5.78 4.89
N ASN A 9 0.94 -6.90 4.18
CA ASN A 9 1.30 -8.22 4.72
C ASN A 9 2.81 -8.47 4.79
N SER A 10 3.63 -7.44 4.63
CA SER A 10 5.11 -7.50 4.65
C SER A 10 5.76 -8.25 3.48
N VAL A 11 4.99 -8.70 2.48
CA VAL A 11 5.55 -9.24 1.24
C VAL A 11 6.17 -8.10 0.42
N ILE A 12 7.38 -8.30 -0.07
CA ILE A 12 8.11 -7.31 -0.87
C ILE A 12 7.93 -7.62 -2.35
N ILE A 13 7.54 -6.61 -3.12
CA ILE A 13 7.53 -6.64 -4.58
C ILE A 13 8.72 -5.84 -5.07
N GLU A 14 9.54 -6.45 -5.90
CA GLU A 14 10.68 -5.80 -6.53
C GLU A 14 10.27 -5.31 -7.92
N VAL A 15 10.42 -4.02 -8.17
CA VAL A 15 10.13 -3.43 -9.48
C VAL A 15 11.33 -2.65 -9.98
N GLU A 16 11.63 -2.80 -11.26
CA GLU A 16 12.59 -1.97 -11.95
C GLU A 16 11.89 -0.86 -12.73
N VAL A 17 12.28 0.38 -12.48
CA VAL A 17 11.79 1.59 -13.16
C VAL A 17 12.94 2.35 -13.80
N ASP A 18 12.64 3.17 -14.81
CA ASP A 18 13.63 4.09 -15.37
C ASP A 18 14.18 5.04 -14.27
N PRO A 19 15.47 5.43 -14.29
CA PRO A 19 15.99 6.40 -13.31
C PRO A 19 15.22 7.73 -13.27
N LYS A 20 14.64 8.16 -14.39
CA LYS A 20 13.83 9.38 -14.52
C LYS A 20 12.33 9.10 -14.35
N ALA A 21 11.95 7.89 -13.98
CA ALA A 21 10.57 7.48 -13.81
C ALA A 21 9.86 8.35 -12.76
N LYS A 22 8.59 8.61 -13.03
CA LYS A 22 7.68 9.25 -12.08
C LYS A 22 7.19 8.23 -11.06
N GLY A 23 6.73 8.71 -9.90
CA GLY A 23 6.14 7.82 -8.90
C GLY A 23 4.96 6.99 -9.43
N GLN A 24 4.20 7.53 -10.38
CA GLN A 24 3.09 6.84 -11.05
C GLN A 24 3.53 5.54 -11.72
N GLU A 25 4.64 5.54 -12.46
CA GLU A 25 5.12 4.35 -13.18
C GLU A 25 5.50 3.22 -12.21
N CYS A 26 6.10 3.57 -11.06
CA CYS A 26 6.40 2.60 -10.01
C CYS A 26 5.11 2.00 -9.42
N LEU A 27 4.11 2.83 -9.11
CA LEU A 27 2.82 2.36 -8.60
C LEU A 27 2.12 1.44 -9.61
N GLU A 28 2.08 1.83 -10.89
CA GLU A 28 1.46 1.05 -11.97
C GLU A 28 2.12 -0.33 -12.13
N LYS A 29 3.46 -0.40 -12.09
CA LYS A 29 4.18 -1.69 -12.15
C LYS A 29 3.85 -2.58 -10.96
N VAL A 30 3.81 -2.03 -9.74
CA VAL A 30 3.43 -2.79 -8.53
C VAL A 30 1.99 -3.29 -8.64
N CYS A 31 1.04 -2.43 -9.03
CA CYS A 31 -0.35 -2.82 -9.25
C CYS A 31 -0.49 -3.90 -10.33
N SER A 32 0.28 -3.79 -11.42
CA SER A 32 0.31 -4.81 -12.47
C SER A 32 0.80 -6.17 -11.95
N CYS A 33 1.85 -6.19 -11.11
CA CYS A 33 2.32 -7.43 -10.46
C CYS A 33 1.26 -8.07 -9.55
N LEU A 34 0.38 -7.26 -8.97
CA LEU A 34 -0.73 -7.69 -8.11
C LEU A 34 -2.01 -8.03 -8.88
N GLY A 35 -2.04 -7.87 -10.20
CA GLY A 35 -3.25 -8.06 -11.01
C GLY A 35 -4.34 -7.01 -10.74
N ILE A 36 -3.95 -5.81 -10.30
CA ILE A 36 -4.85 -4.66 -10.11
C ILE A 36 -4.82 -3.84 -11.41
N SER A 37 -5.99 -3.60 -11.99
CA SER A 37 -6.16 -2.94 -13.28
C SER A 37 -7.32 -1.96 -13.18
N ASN A 38 -7.10 -0.70 -13.57
CA ASN A 38 -8.09 0.39 -13.51
C ASN A 38 -8.58 0.77 -12.09
N GLU A 39 -8.04 0.17 -11.03
CA GLU A 39 -8.32 0.53 -9.63
C GLU A 39 -7.05 0.96 -8.86
N SER A 40 -5.95 1.22 -9.57
CA SER A 40 -4.67 1.69 -8.99
C SER A 40 -4.80 3.05 -8.29
N ASP A 41 -5.79 3.85 -8.68
CA ASP A 41 -6.03 5.20 -8.16
C ASP A 41 -6.39 5.23 -6.67
N TYR A 42 -6.86 4.10 -6.12
CA TYR A 42 -7.11 3.98 -4.68
C TYR A 42 -5.83 3.86 -3.85
N PHE A 43 -4.71 3.52 -4.48
CA PHE A 43 -3.46 3.24 -3.81
C PHE A 43 -2.46 4.39 -3.91
N GLY A 44 -1.45 4.33 -3.06
CA GLY A 44 -0.28 5.17 -3.14
C GLY A 44 0.94 4.48 -2.54
N LEU A 45 2.09 5.08 -2.77
CA LEU A 45 3.35 4.64 -2.20
C LEU A 45 3.74 5.60 -1.08
N LYS A 46 4.06 5.06 0.11
CA LYS A 46 4.70 5.81 1.18
C LYS A 46 6.18 5.49 1.27
N TYR A 47 6.99 6.42 1.77
CA TYR A 47 8.41 6.23 2.01
C TYR A 47 8.89 7.02 3.22
N HIS A 48 10.07 6.67 3.70
CA HIS A 48 10.79 7.47 4.69
C HIS A 48 11.63 8.51 3.95
N SER A 49 11.28 9.78 4.13
CA SER A 49 12.10 10.89 3.64
C SER A 49 13.17 11.24 4.68
N VAL A 50 14.20 11.97 4.25
CA VAL A 50 15.21 12.56 5.14
C VAL A 50 14.57 13.47 6.21
N LYS A 51 13.41 14.08 5.91
CA LYS A 51 12.75 15.05 6.80
C LYS A 51 11.68 14.46 7.71
N ALA A 52 11.00 13.39 7.27
CA ALA A 52 9.88 12.81 7.97
C ALA A 52 9.68 11.34 7.59
N PRO A 53 9.30 10.49 8.55
CA PRO A 53 8.82 9.14 8.25
C PRO A 53 7.44 9.20 7.57
N ASP A 54 7.11 8.13 6.84
CA ASP A 54 5.75 7.85 6.34
C ASP A 54 5.12 8.92 5.42
N VAL A 55 5.93 9.47 4.50
CA VAL A 55 5.52 10.50 3.53
C VAL A 55 4.96 9.84 2.27
N TRP A 56 3.86 10.37 1.73
CA TRP A 56 3.33 9.94 0.43
C TRP A 56 4.22 10.39 -0.72
N LEU A 57 4.58 9.46 -1.60
CA LEU A 57 5.24 9.74 -2.85
C LEU A 57 4.30 10.52 -3.78
N ASN A 58 4.80 11.62 -4.33
CA ASN A 58 4.11 12.37 -5.37
C ASN A 58 4.25 11.61 -6.70
N LEU A 59 3.14 11.05 -7.17
CA LEU A 59 3.09 10.24 -8.39
C LEU A 59 3.38 11.04 -9.66
N ARG A 60 3.23 12.37 -9.64
CA ARG A 60 3.47 13.24 -10.81
C ARG A 60 4.94 13.64 -10.98
N ASN A 61 5.72 13.54 -9.91
CA ASN A 61 7.11 13.96 -9.89
C ASN A 61 8.07 12.77 -10.09
N PRO A 62 9.27 12.99 -10.65
CA PRO A 62 10.33 11.98 -10.69
C PRO A 62 10.67 11.48 -9.28
N ILE A 63 10.92 10.19 -9.12
CA ILE A 63 11.19 9.57 -7.81
C ILE A 63 12.46 10.15 -7.18
N GLU A 64 13.53 10.32 -7.97
CA GLU A 64 14.83 10.84 -7.53
C GLU A 64 14.75 12.24 -6.90
N ARG A 65 13.75 13.05 -7.28
CA ARG A 65 13.64 14.47 -6.85
C ARG A 65 12.88 14.65 -5.54
N GLN A 66 12.46 13.56 -4.90
CA GLN A 66 11.55 13.62 -3.75
C GLN A 66 12.26 13.37 -2.40
N GLY A 67 13.59 13.33 -2.38
CA GLY A 67 14.36 13.18 -1.14
C GLY A 67 14.05 11.87 -0.42
N VAL A 68 13.94 10.78 -1.19
CA VAL A 68 13.87 9.41 -0.68
C VAL A 68 15.16 9.14 0.08
N ALA A 69 15.06 8.72 1.34
CA ALA A 69 16.24 8.49 2.15
C ALA A 69 17.05 7.29 1.63
N GLY A 70 18.38 7.44 1.63
CA GLY A 70 19.32 6.39 1.24
C GLY A 70 19.62 6.33 -0.26
N VAL A 71 20.47 5.37 -0.62
CA VAL A 71 20.79 5.03 -2.01
C VAL A 71 19.87 3.90 -2.50
N PRO A 72 19.66 3.74 -3.81
CA PRO A 72 18.93 2.61 -4.35
C PRO A 72 19.48 1.25 -3.83
N PRO A 73 18.62 0.24 -3.63
CA PRO A 73 17.21 0.22 -4.03
C PRO A 73 16.30 1.03 -3.09
N TYR A 74 15.42 1.84 -3.69
CA TYR A 74 14.50 2.67 -2.91
C TYR A 74 13.41 1.82 -2.26
N ARG A 75 13.06 2.14 -1.01
CA ARG A 75 12.05 1.41 -0.24
C ARG A 75 10.75 2.19 -0.16
N PHE A 76 9.68 1.57 -0.62
CA PHE A 76 8.32 2.10 -0.55
C PHE A 76 7.40 1.14 0.18
N CYS A 77 6.27 1.65 0.64
CA CYS A 77 5.18 0.89 1.24
C CYS A 77 3.93 1.13 0.40
N LEU A 78 3.34 0.08 -0.19
CA LEU A 78 2.04 0.17 -0.85
C LEU A 78 0.95 0.31 0.21
N ARG A 79 0.13 1.35 0.11
CA ARG A 79 -0.96 1.63 1.05
C ARG A 79 -2.20 2.13 0.31
N VAL A 80 -3.37 1.83 0.84
CA VAL A 80 -4.63 2.48 0.41
C VAL A 80 -4.56 3.95 0.80
N LYS A 81 -4.77 4.82 -0.18
CA LYS A 81 -4.78 6.28 -0.02
C LYS A 81 -6.20 6.82 0.03
N PHE A 82 -7.10 6.22 -0.75
CA PHE A 82 -8.51 6.61 -0.81
C PHE A 82 -9.38 5.41 -0.48
N TRP A 83 -10.00 5.44 0.70
CA TRP A 83 -10.93 4.41 1.14
C TRP A 83 -12.30 4.63 0.53
N VAL A 84 -12.90 3.54 0.05
CA VAL A 84 -14.25 3.49 -0.51
C VAL A 84 -15.01 2.30 0.07
N PRO A 85 -16.35 2.32 0.07
CA PRO A 85 -17.15 1.17 0.48
C PRO A 85 -16.77 -0.11 -0.28
N PRO A 86 -16.68 -1.29 0.38
CA PRO A 86 -16.21 -2.53 -0.25
C PRO A 86 -17.01 -2.98 -1.47
N HIS A 87 -18.29 -2.63 -1.56
CA HIS A 87 -19.16 -2.98 -2.70
C HIS A 87 -18.85 -2.17 -3.97
N LEU A 88 -18.06 -1.09 -3.88
CA LEU A 88 -17.59 -0.32 -5.04
C LEU A 88 -16.30 -0.88 -5.64
N LEU A 89 -15.57 -1.70 -4.89
CA LEU A 89 -14.36 -2.35 -5.37
C LEU A 89 -14.77 -3.50 -6.29
N LEU A 90 -14.38 -3.44 -7.55
CA LEU A 90 -14.79 -4.42 -8.56
C LEU A 90 -13.85 -5.62 -8.58
N GLN A 91 -12.54 -5.41 -8.41
CA GLN A 91 -11.56 -6.49 -8.45
C GLN A 91 -11.32 -7.13 -7.07
N ASP A 92 -11.24 -8.46 -7.05
CA ASP A 92 -10.89 -9.22 -5.83
C ASP A 92 -9.49 -8.88 -5.32
N THR A 93 -8.54 -8.62 -6.22
CA THR A 93 -7.17 -8.21 -5.87
C THR A 93 -7.17 -6.88 -5.13
N THR A 94 -7.98 -5.91 -5.58
CA THR A 94 -8.17 -4.62 -4.91
C THR A 94 -8.83 -4.81 -3.54
N ARG A 95 -9.93 -5.58 -3.45
CA ARG A 95 -10.58 -5.92 -2.18
C ARG A 95 -9.61 -6.55 -1.18
N HIS A 96 -8.78 -7.47 -1.66
CA HIS A 96 -7.77 -8.12 -0.82
C HIS A 96 -6.74 -7.13 -0.29
N GLN A 97 -6.22 -6.22 -1.12
CA GLN A 97 -5.27 -5.20 -0.64
C GLN A 97 -5.90 -4.22 0.36
N PHE A 98 -7.18 -3.88 0.20
CA PHE A 98 -7.93 -3.10 1.19
C PHE A 98 -8.04 -3.85 2.52
N TYR A 99 -8.39 -5.14 2.47
CA TYR A 99 -8.42 -6.01 3.65
C TYR A 99 -7.05 -6.05 4.36
N LEU A 100 -5.97 -6.30 3.62
CA LEU A 100 -4.62 -6.38 4.20
C LEU A 100 -4.22 -5.08 4.90
N HIS A 101 -4.56 -3.92 4.31
CA HIS A 101 -4.26 -2.63 4.92
C HIS A 101 -5.11 -2.38 6.17
N ALA A 102 -6.41 -2.68 6.13
CA ALA A 102 -7.29 -2.53 7.30
C ALA A 102 -6.85 -3.43 8.46
N ARG A 103 -6.41 -4.67 8.16
CA ARG A 103 -5.84 -5.59 9.15
C ARG A 103 -4.56 -5.03 9.76
N LEU A 104 -3.67 -4.46 8.94
CA LEU A 104 -2.46 -3.81 9.42
C LEU A 104 -2.78 -2.62 10.34
N ASP A 105 -3.73 -1.76 9.95
CA ASP A 105 -4.17 -0.63 10.76
C ASP A 105 -4.78 -1.08 12.09
N LEU A 106 -5.51 -2.19 12.12
CA LEU A 106 -6.03 -2.79 13.35
C LEU A 106 -4.90 -3.26 14.26
N LEU A 107 -3.92 -4.00 13.72
CA LEU A 107 -2.78 -4.53 14.48
C LEU A 107 -1.87 -3.42 15.03
N GLU A 108 -1.69 -2.33 14.28
CA GLU A 108 -0.90 -1.17 14.68
C GLU A 108 -1.69 -0.15 15.51
N GLY A 109 -2.96 -0.46 15.84
CA GLY A 109 -3.82 0.37 16.69
C GLY A 109 -4.29 1.69 16.05
N ARG A 110 -4.12 1.83 14.72
CA ARG A 110 -4.62 2.98 13.95
C ARG A 110 -6.11 2.90 13.66
N LEU A 111 -6.65 1.68 13.53
CA LEU A 111 -8.09 1.43 13.44
C LEU A 111 -8.63 1.05 14.82
N LYS A 112 -9.46 1.93 15.40
CA LYS A 112 -10.12 1.67 16.69
C LYS A 112 -11.47 1.01 16.47
N VAL A 113 -11.76 -0.02 17.26
CA VAL A 113 -13.09 -0.65 17.31
C VAL A 113 -13.95 0.03 18.36
N GLU A 114 -15.24 0.19 18.08
CA GLU A 114 -16.17 0.91 18.95
C GLU A 114 -16.51 0.13 20.23
N SER A 115 -16.49 -1.20 20.17
CA SER A 115 -16.80 -2.08 21.30
C SER A 115 -16.00 -3.37 21.26
N ALA A 116 -15.88 -4.03 22.42
CA ALA A 116 -15.26 -5.35 22.53
C ALA A 116 -15.98 -6.40 21.68
N GLU A 117 -17.32 -6.34 21.60
CA GLU A 117 -18.13 -7.24 20.77
C GLU A 117 -17.77 -7.10 19.29
N THR A 118 -17.70 -5.87 18.78
CA THR A 118 -17.27 -5.60 17.40
C THR A 118 -15.84 -6.09 17.16
N GLY A 119 -14.95 -5.88 18.13
CA GLY A 119 -13.59 -6.40 18.09
C GLY A 119 -13.53 -7.93 17.98
N SER A 120 -14.24 -8.65 18.85
CA SER A 120 -14.32 -10.11 18.82
C SER A 120 -14.88 -10.64 17.50
N ARG A 121 -15.94 -10.01 16.99
CA ARG A 121 -16.53 -10.37 15.70
C ARG A 121 -15.56 -10.13 14.55
N LEU A 122 -14.84 -9.01 14.54
CA LEU A 122 -13.84 -8.69 13.53
C LEU A 122 -12.71 -9.72 13.53
N VAL A 123 -12.20 -10.10 14.71
CA VAL A 123 -11.16 -11.13 14.86
C VAL A 123 -11.65 -12.49 14.35
N ALA A 124 -12.88 -12.88 14.66
CA ALA A 124 -13.46 -14.13 14.16
C ALA A 124 -13.55 -14.14 12.62
N LEU A 125 -13.94 -13.02 12.01
CA LEU A 125 -14.01 -12.88 10.55
C LEU A 125 -12.62 -12.89 9.90
N ILE A 126 -11.62 -12.28 10.52
CA ILE A 126 -10.22 -12.34 10.07
C ILE A 126 -9.72 -13.78 10.10
N ALA A 127 -9.94 -14.50 11.20
CA ALA A 127 -9.56 -15.91 11.30
C ALA A 127 -10.23 -16.76 10.22
N GLN A 128 -11.52 -16.55 9.96
CA GLN A 128 -12.26 -17.25 8.90
C GLN A 128 -11.73 -16.95 7.50
N ALA A 129 -11.17 -15.76 7.26
CA ALA A 129 -10.62 -15.38 5.96
C ALA A 129 -9.19 -15.90 5.73
N GLU A 130 -8.48 -16.31 6.79
CA GLU A 130 -7.11 -16.80 6.75
C GLU A 130 -6.99 -18.33 6.84
N CYS A 131 -8.08 -19.01 7.23
CA CYS A 131 -8.22 -20.47 7.20
C CYS A 131 -8.63 -20.98 5.81
#